data_AF-A0A9E2IXR2-F1
#
_entry.id   AF-A0A9E2IXR2-F1
#
_cell.length_a   1.000
_cell.length_b   1.000
_cell.length_c   1.000
_cell.angle_alpha   90.00
_cell.angle_beta   90.00
_cell.angle_gamma   90.00
#
_symmetry.space_group_name_H-M   'P 1'
#
loop_
_entity.id
_entity.type
_entity.pdbx_description
1 polymer ?
#
loop_
_entity_poly.entity_id
_entity_poly.type
_entity_poly.pdbx_seq_one_letter_code
_entity_poly.pdbx_strand_id
1 'polypeptide(L)' 'MSVFTACIISFGTVLILLSFMAVVMTLLTRIFPAPKEVLALVETGGIDSGTELAIAQAVTLAFPGARVSRIRELPR' A
#
# COMPACT_ATOMS: atom_id res chain seq x y z
N MET A 1 -34.24 16.42 -22.35
CA MET A 1 -33.33 16.38 -21.18
C MET A 1 -32.05 17.09 -21.56
N SER A 2 -31.58 18.04 -20.74
CA SER A 2 -30.40 18.84 -21.08
C SER A 2 -29.11 18.05 -20.82
N VAL A 3 -28.14 18.17 -21.72
CA VAL A 3 -26.82 17.52 -21.62
C VAL A 3 -26.11 17.90 -20.32
N PHE A 4 -26.35 19.12 -19.85
CA PHE A 4 -25.83 19.62 -18.58
C PHE A 4 -26.34 18.81 -17.38
N THR A 5 -27.61 18.42 -17.40
CA THR A 5 -28.22 17.58 -16.36
C THR A 5 -27.64 16.18 -16.37
N ALA A 6 -27.37 15.62 -17.56
CA ALA A 6 -26.74 14.31 -17.70
C ALA A 6 -25.31 14.31 -17.14
N CYS A 7 -24.51 15.34 -17.42
CA CYS A 7 -23.15 15.47 -16.88
C CYS A 7 -23.12 15.55 -15.34
N ILE A 8 -24.03 16.31 -14.73
CA ILE A 8 -24.08 16.43 -13.27
C ILE A 8 -24.43 15.09 -12.63
N ILE A 9 -25.40 14.36 -13.20
CA ILE A 9 -25.80 13.05 -12.71
C ILE A 9 -24.68 12.03 -12.87
N SER A 10 -23.99 11.99 -14.02
CA SER A 10 -22.86 11.08 -14.22
C SER A 10 -21.70 11.39 -13.28
N PHE A 11 -21.39 12.67 -13.05
CA PHE A 11 -20.30 13.04 -12.15
C PHE A 11 -20.64 12.71 -10.70
N GLY A 12 -21.87 13.02 -10.27
CA GLY A 12 -22.36 12.70 -8.94
C GLY A 12 -22.35 11.19 -8.67
N THR A 13 -22.81 10.37 -9.63
CA THR A 13 -22.80 8.91 -9.48
C THR A 13 -21.40 8.33 -9.36
N VAL A 14 -20.43 8.83 -10.14
CA VAL A 14 -19.03 8.40 -10.04
C VAL A 14 -18.44 8.78 -8.67
N LEU A 15 -18.68 9.99 -8.18
CA LEU A 15 -18.21 10.41 -6.85
C LEU A 15 -18.80 9.54 -5.73
N ILE A 16 -20.07 9.19 -5.83
CA ILE A 16 -20.74 8.30 -4.87
C ILE A 16 -20.10 6.90 -4.91
N LEU A 17 -19.85 6.35 -6.09
CA LEU A 17 -19.21 5.05 -6.25
C LEU A 17 -17.78 5.03 -5.68
N LEU A 18 -17.01 6.08 -5.95
CA LEU A 18 -15.65 6.22 -5.40
C LEU A 18 -15.67 6.32 -3.87
N SER A 19 -16.57 7.13 -3.32
CA SER A 19 -16.75 7.26 -1.88
C SER A 19 -17.14 5.93 -1.23
N PHE A 20 -18.08 5.20 -1.84
CA PHE A 20 -18.48 3.88 -1.37
C PHE A 20 -17.31 2.89 -1.35
N MET A 21 -16.51 2.84 -2.42
CA MET A 21 -15.32 1.98 -2.49
C MET A 21 -14.28 2.34 -1.42
N ALA A 22 -14.04 3.63 -1.19
CA ALA A 22 -13.13 4.09 -0.14
C ALA A 22 -13.62 3.69 1.26
N VAL A 23 -14.92 3.79 1.52
CA VAL A 23 -15.53 3.36 2.79
C VAL A 23 -15.40 1.85 2.95
N VAL A 24 -15.66 1.06 1.91
CA VAL A 24 -15.51 -0.41 1.95
C VAL A 24 -14.05 -0.79 2.24
N MET A 25 -13.08 -0.18 1.56
CA MET A 25 -11.64 -0.35 1.85
C MET A 25 -11.30 0.00 3.30
N THR A 26 -11.85 1.08 3.83
CA THR A 26 -11.65 1.50 5.23
C THR A 26 -12.26 0.51 6.22
N LEU A 27 -13.43 -0.04 5.89
CA LEU A 27 -14.11 -1.03 6.72
C LEU A 27 -13.33 -2.34 6.73
N LEU A 28 -12.88 -2.80 5.56
CA LEU A 28 -12.08 -4.01 5.40
C LEU A 28 -10.74 -3.89 6.12
N THR A 29 -10.06 -2.75 6.01
CA THR A 29 -8.81 -2.49 6.74
C THR A 29 -9.00 -2.36 8.25
N ARG A 30 -10.22 -2.06 8.73
CA ARG A 30 -10.53 -2.11 10.17
C ARG A 30 -10.81 -3.52 10.68
N ILE A 31 -11.50 -4.35 9.89
CA ILE A 31 -11.79 -5.75 10.27
C ILE A 31 -10.54 -6.63 10.13
N PHE A 32 -9.79 -6.44 9.04
CA PHE A 32 -8.50 -7.07 8.80
C PHE A 32 -7.45 -5.95 8.79
N PRO A 33 -6.86 -5.60 9.96
CA PRO A 33 -5.77 -4.64 10.00
C PRO A 33 -4.65 -5.13 9.09
N ALA A 34 -4.56 -4.54 7.89
CA ALA A 34 -3.47 -4.76 6.99
C ALA A 34 -2.18 -4.39 7.75
N PRO A 35 -1.12 -5.19 7.67
CA PRO A 35 0.17 -4.83 8.26
C PRO A 35 0.50 -3.41 7.81
N LYS A 36 0.73 -2.50 8.76
CA LYS A 36 1.00 -1.07 8.55
C LYS A 36 2.12 -0.81 7.52
N GLU A 37 2.92 -1.83 7.24
CA GLU A 37 3.97 -1.88 6.24
C GLU A 37 3.47 -1.63 4.80
N VAL A 38 2.27 -2.11 4.43
CA VAL A 38 1.74 -1.94 3.06
C VAL A 38 1.25 -0.51 2.81
N LEU A 39 0.75 0.17 3.85
CA LEU A 39 0.25 1.55 3.73
C LEU A 39 1.41 2.57 3.76
N ALA A 40 2.51 2.25 4.47
CA ALA A 40 3.75 3.03 4.46
C ALA A 40 4.53 2.93 3.14
N LEU A 41 4.44 1.80 2.43
CA LEU A 41 5.05 1.59 1.10
C LEU A 41 4.43 2.45 -0.01
N VAL A 42 3.19 2.91 0.16
CA VAL A 42 2.52 3.78 -0.82
C VAL A 42 2.85 5.26 -0.61
N GLU A 43 3.17 5.69 0.62
CA GLU A 43 3.54 7.08 0.93
C GLU A 43 5.03 7.38 0.92
N THR A 44 5.87 6.38 1.17
CA THR A 44 7.32 6.50 1.16
C THR A 44 7.85 5.34 0.36
N GLY A 45 8.79 5.56 -0.57
CA GLY A 45 9.52 4.49 -1.27
C GLY A 45 10.30 3.62 -0.29
N GLY A 46 9.57 2.84 0.50
CA GLY A 46 10.06 1.88 1.45
C GLY A 46 10.53 0.66 0.68
N ILE A 47 11.51 -0.02 1.24
CA ILE A 47 12.10 -1.21 0.66
C ILE A 47 10.98 -2.23 0.45
N ASP A 48 10.73 -2.59 -0.81
CA ASP A 48 9.71 -3.57 -1.15
C ASP A 48 10.02 -4.88 -0.39
N SER A 49 8.99 -5.51 0.18
CA SER A 49 9.12 -6.74 0.98
C SER A 49 9.94 -7.84 0.27
N GLY A 50 9.91 -7.87 -1.07
CA GLY A 50 10.73 -8.78 -1.87
C GLY A 50 12.23 -8.50 -1.73
N THR A 51 12.62 -7.23 -1.65
CA THR A 51 14.01 -6.81 -1.45
C THR A 51 14.50 -7.12 -0.03
N GLU A 52 13.66 -6.95 0.99
CA GLU A 52 14.04 -7.33 2.36
C GLU A 52 14.29 -8.82 2.49
N LEU A 53 13.44 -9.65 1.88
CA LEU A 53 13.62 -11.11 1.79
C LEU A 53 14.89 -11.49 1.04
N ALA A 54 15.15 -10.85 -0.10
CA ALA A 54 16.37 -11.09 -0.88
C ALA A 54 17.63 -10.75 -0.08
N ILE A 55 17.63 -9.62 0.65
CA ILE A 55 18.74 -9.22 1.52
C ILE A 55 18.90 -10.20 2.68
N ALA A 56 17.81 -10.60 3.34
CA ALA A 56 17.85 -11.56 4.45
C ALA A 56 18.40 -12.93 4.00
N GLN A 57 18.01 -13.39 2.82
CA GLN A 57 18.50 -14.64 2.24
C GLN A 57 20.00 -14.54 1.88
N ALA A 58 20.41 -13.43 1.26
CA ALA A 58 21.81 -13.17 0.94
C ALA A 58 22.69 -13.11 2.21
N VAL A 59 22.21 -12.46 3.27
CA VAL A 59 22.92 -12.39 4.56
C VAL A 59 23.00 -13.76 5.22
N THR A 60 21.94 -14.57 5.17
CA THR A 60 21.95 -15.92 5.75
C THR A 60 22.93 -16.84 5.03
N LEU A 61 23.06 -16.71 3.71
CA LEU A 61 24.04 -17.44 2.90
C LEU A 61 25.48 -17.02 3.20
N ALA A 62 25.72 -15.71 3.38
CA ALA A 62 27.05 -15.18 3.64
C ALA A 62 27.50 -15.35 5.11
N PHE A 63 26.55 -15.31 6.06
CA PHE A 63 26.81 -15.33 7.50
C PHE A 63 25.83 -16.27 8.21
N PRO A 64 26.08 -17.59 8.20
CA PRO A 64 25.22 -18.56 8.85
C PRO A 64 25.17 -18.30 10.36
N GLY A 65 23.97 -18.02 10.89
CA GLY A 65 23.73 -17.74 12.31
C GLY A 65 23.54 -16.27 12.67
N ALA A 66 23.76 -15.34 11.73
CA ALA A 66 23.47 -13.92 11.95
C ALA A 66 21.99 -13.61 11.71
N ARG A 67 21.35 -12.88 12.64
CA ARG A 67 19.98 -12.36 12.45
C ARG A 67 20.04 -10.92 11.95
N VAL A 68 19.33 -10.64 10.85
CA VAL A 68 19.14 -9.27 10.37
C VAL A 68 18.23 -8.53 11.35
N SER A 69 18.77 -7.50 12.01
CA SER A 69 18.03 -6.70 13.00
C SER A 69 17.35 -5.48 12.39
N ARG A 70 17.90 -4.93 11.30
CA ARG A 70 17.38 -3.75 10.61
C ARG A 70 18.03 -3.59 9.23
N ILE A 71 17.24 -3.32 8.21
CA ILE A 71 17.70 -2.97 6.86
C ILE A 71 17.42 -1.48 6.65
N ARG A 72 18.41 -0.73 6.17
CA ARG A 72 18.26 0.69 5.79
C ARG A 72 19.06 0.98 4.53
N GLU A 73 18.47 1.73 3.62
CA GLU A 73 19.18 2.30 2.49
C GLU A 73 20.00 3.50 2.96
N LEU A 74 21.26 3.58 2.50
CA LEU A 74 22.07 4.78 2.67
C LEU A 74 21.92 5.66 1.42
N PRO A 75 21.61 6.96 1.58
CA PRO A 75 21.65 7.90 0.47
C PRO A 75 23.10 8.04 -0.02
N ARG A 76 23.25 8.09 -1.35
CA ARG A 76 24.54 8.11 -2.05
C ARG A 76 25.17 9.49 -2.06
#